data_AF-A0A3W4K7Q2-F1
#
_entry.id   AF-A0A3W4K7Q2-F1
#
_cell.length_a   1.000
_cell.length_b   1.000
_cell.length_c   1.000
_cell.angle_alpha   90.00
_cell.angle_beta   90.00
_cell.angle_gamma   90.00
#
_symmetry.space_group_name_H-M   'P 1'
#
loop_
_entity.id
_entity.type
_entity.pdbx_description
1 polymer ?
#
loop_
_entity_poly.entity_id
_entity_poly.type
_entity_poly.pdbx_seq_one_letter_code
_entity_poly.pdbx_strand_id
1 'polypeptide(L)' 'MKIKHEHIRMAMNAWAYPDGEKVPAAEIARTYFELGMTFPELYDDSHPEALARNTQKIFRWL' A
#
# COMPACT_ATOMS: atom_id res chain seq x y z
N MET A 1 -5.43 -21.83 2.30
CA MET A 1 -6.53 -20.86 2.49
C MET A 1 -6.34 -19.76 1.46
N LYS A 2 -7.33 -19.39 0.65
CA LYS A 2 -7.22 -18.27 -0.29
C LYS A 2 -7.85 -17.04 0.35
N ILE A 3 -7.15 -15.91 0.33
CA ILE A 3 -7.69 -14.64 0.84
C ILE A 3 -8.56 -14.03 -0.26
N LYS A 4 -9.82 -13.72 0.04
CA LYS A 4 -10.69 -13.00 -0.88
C LYS A 4 -10.33 -11.52 -0.89
N HIS A 5 -10.42 -10.89 -2.05
CA HIS A 5 -10.13 -9.47 -2.20
C HIS A 5 -10.99 -8.57 -1.28
N GLU A 6 -12.27 -8.91 -1.07
CA GLU A 6 -13.16 -8.17 -0.15
C GLU A 6 -12.64 -8.15 1.29
N HIS A 7 -12.02 -9.24 1.75
CA HIS A 7 -11.44 -9.30 3.10
C HIS A 7 -10.17 -8.45 3.20
N ILE A 8 -9.39 -8.35 2.11
CA ILE A 8 -8.23 -7.44 2.05
C ILE A 8 -8.72 -5.99 2.15
N ARG A 9 -9.73 -5.60 1.37
CA ARG A 9 -10.34 -4.26 1.46
C ARG A 9 -10.81 -3.93 2.88
N MET A 10 -11.53 -4.85 3.54
CA MET A 10 -12.00 -4.65 4.90
C MET A 10 -10.85 -4.44 5.89
N ALA A 11 -9.81 -5.28 5.84
CA ALA A 11 -8.66 -5.16 6.72
C ALA A 11 -7.86 -3.87 6.47
N MET A 12 -7.68 -3.50 5.20
CA MET A 12 -6.97 -2.28 4.81
C MET A 12 -7.69 -1.01 5.27
N ASN A 13 -9.02 -0.98 5.14
CA ASN A 13 -9.83 0.14 5.65
C ASN A 13 -9.77 0.23 7.18
N ALA A 14 -9.79 -0.92 7.87
CA ALA A 14 -9.63 -0.94 9.33
C ALA A 14 -8.25 -0.45 9.77
N TRP A 15 -7.19 -0.79 9.03
CA TRP A 15 -5.84 -0.30 9.30
C TRP A 15 -5.68 1.19 9.00
N ALA A 16 -6.29 1.70 7.93
CA ALA A 16 -6.25 3.12 7.59
C ALA A 16 -7.11 4.00 8.52
N TYR A 17 -8.08 3.44 9.24
CA TYR A 17 -9.04 4.21 10.04
C TYR A 17 -8.42 5.14 11.10
N PRO A 18 -7.40 4.73 11.88
CA PRO A 18 -6.87 5.57 12.96
C PRO A 18 -6.07 6.77 12.46
N ASP A 19 -5.17 6.56 11.50
CA ASP A 19 -4.12 7.53 11.12
C ASP A 19 -4.13 7.88 9.61
N GLY A 20 -5.12 7.39 8.87
CA GLY A 20 -5.27 7.60 7.44
C GLY A 20 -4.50 6.62 6.56
N GLU A 21 -4.81 6.63 5.26
CA GLU A 21 -4.30 5.69 4.25
C GLU A 21 -2.78 5.74 4.03
N LYS A 22 -2.13 6.85 4.41
CA LYS A 22 -0.68 7.02 4.24
C LYS A 22 0.13 6.07 5.12
N VAL A 23 -0.38 5.71 6.30
CA VAL A 23 0.30 4.77 7.21
C VAL A 23 0.43 3.38 6.57
N PRO A 24 -0.67 2.71 6.16
CA PRO A 24 -0.56 1.43 5.46
C PRO A 24 0.22 1.54 4.14
N ALA A 25 0.08 2.64 3.39
CA ALA A 25 0.81 2.81 2.14
C ALA A 25 2.33 2.90 2.35
N ALA A 26 2.79 3.61 3.39
CA ALA A 26 4.21 3.71 3.73
C ALA A 26 4.79 2.34 4.14
N GLU A 27 4.09 1.61 5.01
CA GLU A 27 4.54 0.29 5.47
C GLU A 27 4.55 -0.75 4.35
N ILE A 28 3.51 -0.76 3.50
CA ILE A 28 3.48 -1.64 2.31
C ILE A 28 4.62 -1.30 1.36
N ALA A 29 4.86 -0.03 1.06
CA ALA A 29 5.96 0.37 0.17
C ALA A 29 7.33 -0.02 0.73
N ARG A 30 7.57 0.22 2.02
CA ARG A 30 8.80 -0.19 2.70
C ARG A 30 9.05 -1.70 2.56
N THR A 31 8.07 -2.52 2.95
CA THR A 31 8.20 -3.99 2.86
C THR A 31 8.29 -4.48 1.40
N TYR A 32 7.59 -3.85 0.46
CA TYR A 32 7.68 -4.15 -0.96
C TYR A 32 9.12 -4.04 -1.48
N PHE A 33 9.83 -2.96 -1.15
CA PHE A 33 11.24 -2.79 -1.55
C PHE A 33 12.21 -3.65 -0.74
N GLU A 34 11.97 -3.88 0.56
CA GLU A 34 12.77 -4.81 1.37
C GLU A 34 12.74 -6.24 0.79
N LEU A 35 11.60 -6.67 0.25
CA LEU A 35 11.42 -7.96 -0.41
C LEU A 35 11.94 -7.99 -1.86
N GLY A 36 12.47 -6.88 -2.38
CA GLY A 36 12.93 -6.78 -3.77
C GLY A 36 11.81 -6.99 -4.80
N MET A 37 10.58 -6.66 -4.44
CA MET A 37 9.44 -6.82 -5.34
C MET A 37 9.50 -5.82 -6.50
N THR A 38 9.03 -6.24 -7.66
CA THR A 38 9.00 -5.44 -8.89
C THR A 38 7.60 -5.32 -9.51
N PHE A 39 6.61 -6.04 -8.95
CA PHE A 39 5.22 -5.98 -9.40
C PHE A 39 4.24 -6.02 -8.21
N PRO A 40 3.15 -5.21 -8.22
CA PRO A 40 2.91 -4.10 -9.14
C PRO A 40 3.87 -2.93 -8.88
N GLU A 41 4.14 -2.11 -9.88
CA GLU A 41 5.10 -1.00 -9.76
C GLU A 41 4.69 0.02 -8.68
N LEU A 42 5.56 0.22 -7.70
CA LEU A 42 5.51 1.29 -6.70
C LEU A 42 6.69 2.26 -6.87
N TYR A 43 6.53 3.47 -6.36
CA TYR A 43 7.55 4.51 -6.36
C TYR A 43 8.43 4.38 -5.12
N ASP A 44 9.75 4.34 -5.30
CA ASP A 44 10.71 4.38 -4.19
C ASP A 44 10.95 5.82 -3.70
N ASP A 45 11.75 5.97 -2.66
CA ASP A 45 12.05 7.27 -2.04
C ASP A 45 12.84 8.23 -2.95
N SER A 46 13.32 7.77 -4.12
CA SER A 46 13.94 8.66 -5.12
C SER A 46 12.90 9.48 -5.89
N HIS A 47 11.63 9.05 -5.91
CA HIS A 47 10.58 9.73 -6.63
C HIS A 47 9.96 10.85 -5.76
N PRO A 48 9.82 12.09 -6.27
CA PRO A 48 9.10 13.13 -5.54
C PRO A 48 7.64 12.69 -5.32
N GLU A 49 7.10 12.90 -4.13
CA GLU A 49 5.72 12.49 -3.78
C GLU A 49 5.48 10.97 -3.78
N ALA A 50 6.52 10.13 -3.67
CA ALA A 50 6.39 8.66 -3.68
C ALA A 50 5.27 8.16 -2.78
N LEU A 51 5.21 8.62 -1.53
CA LEU A 51 4.17 8.24 -0.57
C LEU A 51 2.76 8.57 -1.05
N ALA A 52 2.53 9.80 -1.55
CA ALA A 52 1.20 10.22 -2.00
C ALA A 52 0.73 9.40 -3.22
N ARG A 53 1.64 9.15 -4.17
CA ARG A 53 1.35 8.35 -5.37
C ARG A 53 1.12 6.89 -5.05
N ASN A 54 1.92 6.30 -4.16
CA ASN A 54 1.72 4.93 -3.70
C ASN A 54 0.41 4.78 -2.93
N THR A 55 0.07 5.75 -2.06
CA THR A 55 -1.22 5.76 -1.35
C THR A 55 -2.37 5.71 -2.35
N GLN A 56 -2.36 6.58 -3.36
CA GLN A 56 -3.39 6.60 -4.40
C GLN A 56 -3.44 5.28 -5.19
N LYS A 57 -2.29 4.73 -5.62
CA LYS A 57 -2.24 3.47 -6.38
C LYS A 57 -2.82 2.31 -5.57
N ILE A 58 -2.35 2.13 -4.34
CA ILE A 58 -2.72 1.01 -3.47
C ILE A 58 -4.23 1.05 -3.20
N PHE A 59 -4.75 2.16 -2.70
CA PHE A 59 -6.17 2.27 -2.33
C PHE A 59 -7.12 2.31 -3.51
N ARG A 60 -6.65 2.66 -4.72
CA ARG A 60 -7.45 2.54 -5.95
C ARG A 60 -7.65 1.09 -6.40
N TRP A 61 -6.74 0.18 -6.06
CA TRP A 61 -6.88 -1.23 -6.38
C TRP A 61 -7.66 -2.02 -5.34
N LEU A 62 -7.75 -1.49 -4.12
CA LEU A 62 -8.49 -2.13 -3.03
C LEU A 62 -9.98 -2.19 -3.29
#